data_AF-A0AAD1RUN2-F1
#
_entry.id   AF-A0AAD1RUN2-F1
#
_cell.length_a   1.000
_cell.length_b   1.000
_cell.length_c   1.000
_cell.angle_alpha   90.00
_cell.angle_beta   90.00
_cell.angle_gamma   90.00
#
_symmetry.space_group_name_H-M   'P 1'
#
loop_
_entity.id
_entity.type
_entity.pdbx_description
1 polymer ?
#
loop_
_entity_poly.entity_id
_entity_poly.type
_entity_poly.pdbx_seq_one_letter_code
_entity_poly.pdbx_strand_id
1 'polypeptide(L)'
;MACTDTQYRYLLTACTDTQYWYLLTTCTDTQYRYLLTACTNAQYRYLLTACTDAQYRYLLTACTDTQYWYLLTACTDTQYRYLLTACTNAQYRCLLTACTDAQYLHAQYRYLLTACTDAQYRYLLTACTDTQYRYLLTACTDAQYRYLLTACTDTQYRYLLTACTDAQYRYLLTACTNAQYRCLLTACTDAQYRYLLTACTNAQYRYLLTACTDAQYRYLLMVRTDAQYRYLLTACTDAQYRYLLTACTYAQYRYLLTACTDAQYRYLLTACTDTYRYLLTACTDAQYRYLLTACTDAQYRYLLTACTDTQYRYLLTACTDAQYRYLLTACTDAQYRYLLTACTNAQYRYLLMVRTDAQYRYLLMVRTDAQYWYLLIAWNSN
;
A
#
# COMPACT_ATOMS: atom_id res chain seq x y z
N MET A 1 -24.58 -16.23 -23.01
CA MET A 1 -24.00 -17.31 -23.83
C MET A 1 -23.31 -18.28 -22.88
N ALA A 2 -23.72 -19.55 -22.90
CA ALA A 2 -23.10 -20.61 -22.12
C ALA A 2 -22.33 -21.52 -23.08
N CYS A 3 -21.05 -21.77 -22.79
CA CYS A 3 -20.22 -22.68 -23.58
C CYS A 3 -19.78 -23.84 -22.68
N THR A 4 -20.18 -25.05 -23.04
CA THR A 4 -19.85 -26.30 -22.35
C THR A 4 -19.06 -27.20 -23.30
N ASP A 5 -18.00 -27.84 -22.80
CA ASP A 5 -17.32 -28.99 -23.44
C ASP A 5 -16.85 -28.75 -24.90
N THR A 6 -16.03 -27.72 -25.10
CA THR A 6 -15.60 -27.29 -26.45
C THR A 6 -14.20 -26.67 -26.50
N GLN A 7 -13.49 -26.92 -27.61
CA GLN A 7 -12.25 -26.25 -27.99
C GLN A 7 -12.51 -25.19 -29.06
N TYR A 8 -12.25 -23.92 -28.74
CA TYR A 8 -12.40 -22.81 -29.68
C TYR A 8 -11.16 -21.93 -29.68
N ARG A 9 -10.86 -21.33 -30.85
CA ARG A 9 -9.71 -20.42 -30.95
C ARG A 9 -10.04 -19.01 -30.42
N TYR A 10 -11.28 -18.55 -30.58
CA TYR A 10 -11.71 -17.20 -30.18
C TYR A 10 -13.17 -17.24 -29.71
N LEU A 11 -13.48 -16.51 -28.63
CA LEU A 11 -14.83 -16.06 -28.29
C LEU A 11 -14.81 -14.54 -28.22
N LEU A 12 -15.62 -13.93 -29.08
CA LEU A 12 -15.67 -12.48 -29.27
C LEU A 12 -17.09 -12.01 -29.00
N THR A 13 -17.26 -11.13 -28.02
CA THR A 13 -18.51 -10.38 -27.85
C THR A 13 -18.20 -8.90 -28.04
N ALA A 14 -18.71 -8.34 -29.12
CA ALA A 14 -18.68 -6.91 -29.39
C ALA A 14 -20.08 -6.32 -29.20
N CYS A 15 -20.19 -5.23 -28.45
CA CYS A 15 -21.45 -4.53 -28.22
C CYS A 15 -21.25 -3.06 -28.55
N THR A 16 -22.04 -2.55 -29.49
CA THR A 16 -21.98 -1.16 -29.98
C THR A 16 -23.38 -0.56 -29.92
N ASP A 17 -23.53 0.59 -29.26
CA ASP A 17 -24.80 1.34 -29.17
C ASP A 17 -25.96 0.48 -28.63
N THR A 18 -25.70 -0.27 -27.56
CA THR A 18 -26.65 -1.25 -27.01
C THR A 18 -27.15 -0.88 -25.62
N GLN A 19 -28.45 -1.09 -25.39
CA GLN A 19 -29.09 -1.05 -24.08
C GLN A 19 -29.68 -2.42 -23.73
N TYR A 20 -29.07 -3.12 -22.78
CA TYR A 20 -29.57 -4.42 -22.32
C TYR A 20 -29.46 -4.54 -20.81
N TRP A 21 -30.29 -5.37 -20.20
CA TRP A 21 -30.20 -5.57 -18.75
C TRP A 21 -28.99 -6.44 -18.35
N TYR A 22 -28.65 -7.46 -19.15
CA TYR A 22 -27.64 -8.46 -18.79
C TYR A 22 -26.80 -8.85 -20.01
N LEU A 23 -25.48 -8.94 -19.83
CA LEU A 23 -24.56 -9.67 -20.70
C LEU A 23 -23.86 -10.72 -19.84
N LEU A 24 -24.17 -11.99 -20.09
CA LEU A 24 -23.64 -13.12 -19.33
C LEU A 24 -22.82 -14.01 -20.25
N THR A 25 -21.55 -14.20 -19.91
CA THR A 25 -20.64 -15.18 -20.49
C THR A 25 -20.27 -16.19 -19.43
N THR A 26 -20.74 -17.43 -19.58
CA THR A 26 -20.38 -18.55 -18.71
C THR A 26 -19.58 -19.58 -19.51
N CYS A 27 -18.43 -19.95 -18.99
CA CYS A 27 -17.54 -20.94 -19.61
C CYS A 27 -17.23 -22.03 -18.58
N THR A 28 -17.57 -23.28 -18.91
CA THR A 28 -17.36 -24.45 -18.04
C THR A 28 -16.71 -25.55 -18.86
N ASP A 29 -15.59 -26.11 -18.39
CA ASP A 29 -14.86 -27.18 -19.11
C ASP A 29 -14.52 -26.79 -20.55
N THR A 30 -13.85 -25.64 -20.73
CA THR A 30 -13.56 -25.10 -22.07
C THR A 30 -12.11 -24.68 -22.25
N GLN A 31 -11.64 -24.78 -23.50
CA GLN A 31 -10.33 -24.28 -23.91
C GLN A 31 -10.48 -23.19 -24.98
N TYR A 32 -10.12 -21.95 -24.61
CA TYR A 32 -10.08 -20.81 -25.51
C TYR A 32 -8.64 -20.31 -25.69
N ARG A 33 -8.31 -19.72 -26.84
CA ARG A 33 -7.07 -18.91 -26.91
C ARG A 33 -7.34 -17.47 -26.50
N TYR A 34 -8.51 -16.93 -26.85
CA TYR A 34 -8.91 -15.57 -26.52
C TYR A 34 -10.40 -15.52 -26.16
N LEU A 35 -10.73 -14.92 -25.03
CA LEU A 35 -12.07 -14.50 -24.66
C LEU A 35 -12.06 -12.97 -24.58
N LEU A 36 -12.71 -12.31 -25.53
CA LEU A 36 -12.72 -10.86 -25.63
C LEU A 36 -14.14 -10.34 -25.51
N THR A 37 -14.32 -9.44 -24.55
CA THR A 37 -15.52 -8.62 -24.42
C THR A 37 -15.14 -7.17 -24.69
N ALA A 38 -15.75 -6.57 -25.72
CA ALA A 38 -15.51 -5.20 -26.12
C ALA A 38 -16.85 -4.48 -26.21
N CYS A 39 -17.03 -3.42 -25.43
CA CYS A 39 -18.27 -2.68 -25.40
C CYS A 39 -17.99 -1.19 -25.60
N THR A 40 -18.68 -0.58 -26.56
CA THR A 40 -18.57 0.85 -26.87
C THR A 40 -19.97 1.46 -26.85
N ASN A 41 -20.15 2.64 -26.23
CA ASN A 41 -21.45 3.31 -26.13
C ASN A 41 -22.56 2.37 -25.58
N ALA A 42 -22.24 1.68 -24.49
CA ALA A 42 -23.08 0.61 -23.99
C ALA A 42 -23.64 0.94 -22.60
N GLN A 43 -24.92 0.62 -22.40
CA GLN A 43 -25.57 0.69 -21.09
C GLN A 43 -26.08 -0.69 -20.69
N TYR A 44 -25.50 -1.26 -19.62
CA TYR A 44 -26.01 -2.49 -19.04
C TYR A 44 -26.22 -2.39 -17.54
N ARG A 45 -27.11 -3.23 -16.99
CA ARG A 45 -27.15 -3.40 -15.54
C ARG A 45 -26.06 -4.37 -15.08
N TYR A 46 -25.83 -5.47 -15.79
CA TYR A 46 -24.84 -6.47 -15.41
C TYR A 46 -24.03 -6.95 -16.62
N LEU A 47 -22.70 -6.90 -16.52
CA LEU A 47 -21.76 -7.63 -17.35
C LEU A 47 -21.07 -8.66 -16.46
N LEU A 48 -21.29 -9.94 -16.75
CA LEU A 48 -20.85 -11.05 -15.93
C LEU A 48 -20.04 -12.03 -16.79
N THR A 49 -18.80 -12.25 -16.39
CA THR A 49 -17.94 -13.30 -16.93
C THR A 49 -17.61 -14.27 -15.81
N ALA A 50 -18.14 -15.48 -15.90
CA ALA A 50 -17.88 -16.56 -14.96
C ALA A 50 -17.23 -17.73 -15.70
N CYS A 51 -16.05 -18.13 -15.24
CA CYS A 51 -15.28 -19.22 -15.82
C CYS A 51 -14.95 -20.24 -14.73
N THR A 52 -15.31 -21.50 -14.98
CA THR A 52 -14.98 -22.65 -14.11
C THR A 52 -14.27 -23.69 -14.96
N ASP A 53 -13.20 -24.30 -14.44
CA ASP A 53 -12.45 -25.36 -15.14
C ASP A 53 -12.09 -24.99 -16.59
N ALA A 54 -11.73 -23.72 -16.80
CA ALA A 54 -11.51 -23.16 -18.13
C ALA A 54 -10.05 -22.78 -18.35
N GLN A 55 -9.54 -23.00 -19.56
CA GLN A 55 -8.19 -22.61 -19.95
C GLN A 55 -8.26 -21.54 -21.04
N TYR A 56 -7.71 -20.35 -20.80
CA TYR A 56 -7.64 -19.27 -21.77
C TYR A 56 -6.33 -18.52 -21.79
N ARG A 57 -5.73 -18.28 -22.96
CA ARG A 57 -4.47 -17.50 -23.00
C ARG A 57 -4.71 -16.02 -22.67
N TYR A 58 -5.85 -15.45 -23.08
CA TYR A 58 -6.21 -14.06 -22.83
C TYR A 58 -7.69 -13.95 -22.50
N LEU A 59 -8.02 -13.29 -21.40
CA LEU A 59 -9.35 -12.77 -21.08
C LEU A 59 -9.24 -11.25 -21.04
N LEU A 60 -9.84 -10.57 -22.01
CA LEU A 60 -9.83 -9.11 -22.08
C LEU A 60 -11.26 -8.59 -22.01
N THR A 61 -11.46 -7.61 -21.14
CA THR A 61 -12.67 -6.81 -21.07
C THR A 61 -12.28 -5.36 -21.32
N ALA A 62 -12.75 -4.82 -22.45
CA ALA A 62 -12.51 -3.43 -22.84
C ALA A 62 -13.84 -2.70 -22.93
N CYS A 63 -13.97 -1.59 -22.21
CA CYS A 63 -15.19 -0.80 -22.19
C CYS A 63 -14.86 0.68 -22.44
N THR A 64 -15.51 1.28 -23.45
CA THR A 64 -15.37 2.71 -23.77
C THR A 64 -16.74 3.37 -23.76
N ASP A 65 -16.86 4.53 -23.09
CA ASP A 65 -18.10 5.30 -23.04
C ASP A 65 -19.28 4.44 -22.57
N THR A 66 -19.15 3.85 -21.38
CA THR A 66 -20.11 2.86 -20.88
C THR A 66 -20.64 3.17 -19.50
N GLN A 67 -21.90 2.79 -19.28
CA GLN A 67 -22.55 2.88 -17.98
C GLN A 67 -23.05 1.51 -17.55
N TYR A 68 -22.47 1.00 -16.48
CA TYR A 68 -22.80 -0.31 -15.94
C TYR A 68 -23.17 -0.23 -14.47
N TRP A 69 -24.10 -1.06 -14.00
CA TRP A 69 -24.22 -1.20 -12.54
C TRP A 69 -23.14 -2.14 -12.00
N TYR A 70 -22.94 -3.30 -12.63
CA TYR A 70 -21.98 -4.29 -12.18
C TYR A 70 -21.19 -4.87 -13.35
N LEU A 71 -19.86 -4.85 -13.24
CA LEU A 71 -18.93 -5.61 -14.06
C LEU A 71 -18.24 -6.62 -13.15
N LEU A 72 -18.57 -7.90 -13.27
CA LEU A 72 -17.99 -8.95 -12.44
C LEU A 72 -17.27 -9.97 -13.33
N THR A 73 -16.03 -10.25 -12.97
CA THR A 73 -15.24 -11.35 -13.53
C THR A 73 -14.92 -12.31 -12.38
N ALA A 74 -15.42 -13.53 -12.47
CA ALA A 74 -15.21 -14.60 -11.50
C ALA A 74 -14.55 -15.79 -12.19
N CYS A 75 -13.47 -16.27 -11.59
CA CYS A 75 -12.66 -17.34 -12.14
C CYS A 75 -12.36 -18.35 -11.04
N THR A 76 -12.79 -19.60 -11.22
CA THR A 76 -12.51 -20.71 -10.30
C THR A 76 -11.82 -21.83 -11.07
N ASP A 77 -10.71 -22.34 -10.56
CA ASP A 77 -9.95 -23.43 -11.21
C ASP A 77 -9.57 -23.13 -12.68
N THR A 78 -9.43 -21.84 -13.01
CA THR A 78 -9.14 -21.42 -14.39
C THR A 78 -7.66 -21.19 -14.62
N GLN A 79 -7.19 -21.55 -15.81
CA GLN A 79 -5.83 -21.27 -16.24
C GLN A 79 -5.77 -20.14 -17.26
N TYR A 80 -4.99 -19.09 -16.97
CA TYR A 80 -4.82 -17.99 -17.89
C TYR A 80 -3.48 -17.28 -17.90
N ARG A 81 -3.08 -16.73 -19.05
CA ARG A 81 -1.82 -15.99 -19.13
C ARG A 81 -1.99 -14.51 -18.81
N TYR A 82 -3.11 -13.94 -19.25
CA TYR A 82 -3.46 -12.53 -19.12
C TYR A 82 -4.94 -12.37 -18.81
N LEU A 83 -5.26 -11.66 -17.72
CA LEU A 83 -6.58 -11.12 -17.44
C LEU A 83 -6.45 -9.61 -17.41
N LEU A 84 -7.09 -8.93 -18.37
CA LEU A 84 -7.08 -7.47 -18.43
C LEU A 84 -8.50 -6.92 -18.44
N THR A 85 -8.70 -5.92 -17.60
CA THR A 85 -9.87 -5.06 -17.63
C THR A 85 -9.41 -3.64 -17.90
N ALA A 86 -9.84 -3.07 -19.02
CA ALA A 86 -9.54 -1.72 -19.45
C ALA A 86 -10.83 -0.93 -19.63
N CYS A 87 -10.96 0.20 -18.92
CA CYS A 87 -12.14 1.04 -19.00
C CYS A 87 -11.75 2.49 -19.25
N THR A 88 -12.39 3.13 -20.23
CA THR A 88 -12.23 4.56 -20.54
C THR A 88 -13.60 5.23 -20.54
N ASN A 89 -13.73 6.40 -19.92
CA ASN A 89 -15.00 7.14 -19.84
C ASN A 89 -16.15 6.27 -19.31
N ALA A 90 -15.92 5.65 -18.15
CA ALA A 90 -16.80 4.58 -17.71
C ALA A 90 -17.35 4.83 -16.30
N GLN A 91 -18.66 4.60 -16.15
CA GLN A 91 -19.37 4.80 -14.89
C GLN A 91 -19.91 3.46 -14.40
N TYR A 92 -19.39 3.01 -13.26
CA TYR A 92 -19.80 1.76 -12.65
C TYR A 92 -20.24 1.92 -11.21
N ARG A 93 -21.25 1.16 -10.79
CA ARG A 93 -21.46 1.00 -9.35
C ARG A 93 -20.45 0.02 -8.77
N CYS A 94 -20.11 -1.06 -9.46
CA CYS A 94 -19.14 -2.04 -8.97
C CYS A 94 -18.35 -2.67 -10.12
N LEU A 95 -17.03 -2.74 -9.96
CA LEU A 95 -16.14 -3.60 -10.71
C LEU A 95 -15.52 -4.60 -9.74
N LEU A 96 -15.72 -5.89 -9.98
CA LEU A 96 -15.15 -6.97 -9.17
C LEU A 96 -14.39 -7.94 -10.06
N THR A 97 -13.17 -8.24 -9.67
CA THR A 97 -12.40 -9.37 -10.19
C THR A 97 -12.11 -10.31 -9.03
N ALA A 98 -12.63 -11.53 -9.11
CA ALA A 98 -12.45 -12.58 -8.10
C ALA A 98 -11.82 -13.81 -8.74
N CYS A 99 -10.71 -14.29 -8.18
CA CYS A 99 -10.02 -15.49 -8.64
C CYS A 99 -9.75 -16.44 -7.47
N THR A 100 -10.16 -17.70 -7.60
CA THR A 100 -9.91 -18.77 -6.63
C THR A 100 -9.25 -19.96 -7.31
N ASP A 101 -8.33 -20.63 -6.62
CA ASP A 101 -7.70 -21.89 -7.05
C ASP A 101 -7.10 -21.85 -8.47
N ALA A 102 -6.50 -20.72 -8.83
CA ALA A 102 -5.80 -20.61 -10.11
C ALA A 102 -4.44 -21.34 -10.04
N GLN A 103 -4.44 -22.66 -10.33
CA GLN A 103 -3.29 -23.55 -10.15
C GLN A 103 -2.20 -23.47 -11.22
N TYR A 104 -0.94 -23.64 -10.79
CA TYR A 104 0.29 -23.57 -11.57
C TYR A 104 0.75 -24.95 -12.08
N LEU A 105 0.44 -25.31 -13.32
CA LEU A 105 1.14 -26.40 -14.03
C LEU A 105 1.80 -25.83 -15.28
N HIS A 106 3.10 -25.54 -15.16
CA HIS A 106 4.06 -25.35 -16.26
C HIS A 106 3.62 -24.50 -17.49
N ALA A 107 3.07 -23.30 -17.29
CA ALA A 107 3.37 -22.09 -18.10
C ALA A 107 2.45 -20.89 -17.76
N GLN A 108 2.94 -20.01 -16.89
CA GLN A 108 2.77 -18.55 -16.99
C GLN A 108 1.36 -17.94 -16.79
N TYR A 109 0.79 -17.90 -15.57
CA TYR A 109 -0.01 -16.73 -15.19
C TYR A 109 0.92 -15.54 -15.06
N ARG A 110 0.78 -14.54 -15.93
CA ARG A 110 1.77 -13.47 -15.97
C ARG A 110 1.20 -12.16 -15.47
N TYR A 111 -0.05 -11.82 -15.78
CA TYR A 111 -0.59 -10.51 -15.41
C TYR A 111 -2.10 -10.55 -15.14
N LEU A 112 -2.49 -10.01 -13.98
CA LEU A 112 -3.83 -9.47 -13.71
C LEU A 112 -3.70 -7.94 -13.74
N LEU A 113 -4.37 -7.30 -14.70
CA LEU A 113 -4.26 -5.87 -14.95
C LEU A 113 -5.65 -5.23 -14.94
N THR A 114 -5.81 -4.19 -14.13
CA THR A 114 -6.97 -3.29 -14.21
C THR A 114 -6.46 -1.90 -14.52
N ALA A 115 -6.91 -1.32 -15.64
CA ALA A 115 -6.57 0.03 -16.06
C ALA A 115 -7.86 0.83 -16.27
N CYS A 116 -7.94 1.99 -15.63
CA CYS A 116 -9.11 2.87 -15.74
C CYS A 116 -8.67 4.30 -16.02
N THR A 117 -9.26 4.93 -17.03
CA THR A 117 -9.10 6.36 -17.31
C THR A 117 -10.46 7.03 -17.33
N ASP A 118 -10.57 8.25 -16.79
CA ASP A 118 -11.79 9.05 -16.79
C ASP A 118 -13.00 8.27 -16.24
N ALA A 119 -12.82 7.70 -15.05
CA ALA A 119 -13.73 6.68 -14.57
C ALA A 119 -14.30 6.96 -13.19
N GLN A 120 -15.60 6.70 -13.03
CA GLN A 120 -16.33 6.91 -11.78
C GLN A 120 -16.88 5.59 -11.27
N TYR A 121 -16.35 5.13 -10.14
CA TYR A 121 -16.75 3.87 -9.53
C TYR A 121 -17.20 4.06 -8.09
N ARG A 122 -18.25 3.36 -7.68
CA ARG A 122 -18.51 3.24 -6.24
C ARG A 122 -17.60 2.19 -5.60
N TYR A 123 -17.34 1.08 -6.27
CA TYR A 123 -16.47 0.01 -5.78
C TYR A 123 -15.58 -0.54 -6.91
N LEU A 124 -14.27 -0.62 -6.69
CA LEU A 124 -13.34 -1.41 -7.48
C LEU A 124 -12.70 -2.43 -6.53
N LEU A 125 -12.93 -3.71 -6.79
CA LEU A 125 -12.59 -4.80 -5.90
C LEU A 125 -11.78 -5.86 -6.64
N THR A 126 -10.64 -6.24 -6.08
CA THR A 126 -9.84 -7.37 -6.54
C THR A 126 -9.66 -8.33 -5.37
N ALA A 127 -10.14 -9.57 -5.53
CA ALA A 127 -10.03 -10.63 -4.53
C ALA A 127 -9.34 -11.84 -5.14
N CYS A 128 -8.31 -12.34 -4.47
CA CYS A 128 -7.55 -13.51 -4.92
C CYS A 128 -7.30 -14.47 -3.76
N THR A 129 -7.67 -15.74 -3.93
CA THR A 129 -7.44 -16.80 -2.96
C THR A 129 -6.71 -17.97 -3.63
N ASP A 130 -5.70 -18.52 -2.97
CA ASP A 130 -4.96 -19.70 -3.47
C ASP A 130 -4.42 -19.50 -4.89
N THR A 131 -3.72 -18.37 -5.10
CA THR A 131 -3.27 -17.97 -6.43
C THR A 131 -1.79 -17.60 -6.50
N GLN A 132 -1.21 -17.82 -7.68
CA GLN A 132 0.18 -17.47 -7.98
C GLN A 132 0.28 -16.66 -9.27
N TYR A 133 0.68 -15.38 -9.18
CA TYR A 133 0.91 -14.56 -10.37
C TYR A 133 2.25 -13.85 -10.35
N ARG A 134 2.73 -13.47 -11.54
CA ARG A 134 3.92 -12.62 -11.62
C ARG A 134 3.61 -11.16 -11.32
N TYR A 135 2.47 -10.64 -11.79
CA TYR A 135 2.10 -9.24 -11.61
C TYR A 135 0.59 -9.11 -11.35
N LEU A 136 0.24 -8.37 -10.30
CA LEU A 136 -1.08 -7.79 -10.08
C LEU A 136 -0.91 -6.27 -10.14
N LEU A 137 -1.62 -5.63 -11.07
CA LEU A 137 -1.45 -4.23 -11.40
C LEU A 137 -2.79 -3.52 -11.50
N THR A 138 -2.95 -2.46 -10.70
CA THR A 138 -4.08 -1.55 -10.78
C THR A 138 -3.56 -0.15 -11.09
N ALA A 139 -3.96 0.40 -12.23
CA ALA A 139 -3.59 1.74 -12.68
C ALA A 139 -4.86 2.57 -12.90
N CYS A 140 -4.92 3.75 -12.31
CA CYS A 140 -6.05 4.67 -12.45
C CYS A 140 -5.55 6.08 -12.76
N THR A 141 -6.15 6.71 -13.77
CA THR A 141 -5.93 8.13 -14.10
C THR A 141 -7.28 8.85 -14.15
N ASP A 142 -7.35 10.08 -13.64
CA ASP A 142 -8.57 10.92 -13.68
C ASP A 142 -9.80 10.19 -13.12
N ALA A 143 -9.66 9.63 -11.93
CA ALA A 143 -10.61 8.64 -11.45
C ALA A 143 -11.17 8.95 -10.06
N GLN A 144 -12.48 8.74 -9.91
CA GLN A 144 -13.20 8.96 -8.66
C GLN A 144 -13.78 7.65 -8.14
N TYR A 145 -13.28 7.21 -6.98
CA TYR A 145 -13.68 5.97 -6.35
C TYR A 145 -14.18 6.19 -4.93
N ARG A 146 -15.28 5.55 -4.56
CA ARG A 146 -15.62 5.46 -3.13
C ARG A 146 -14.77 4.41 -2.42
N TYR A 147 -14.51 3.27 -3.05
CA TYR A 147 -13.67 2.20 -2.49
C TYR A 147 -12.83 1.55 -3.59
N LEU A 148 -11.52 1.46 -3.37
CA LEU A 148 -10.59 0.59 -4.10
C LEU A 148 -10.03 -0.41 -3.10
N LEU A 149 -10.37 -1.70 -3.25
CA LEU A 149 -9.97 -2.76 -2.32
C LEU A 149 -9.22 -3.86 -3.06
N THR A 150 -8.07 -4.25 -2.53
CA THR A 150 -7.33 -5.44 -2.94
C THR A 150 -7.19 -6.36 -1.74
N ALA A 151 -7.75 -7.57 -1.84
CA ALA A 151 -7.70 -8.60 -0.80
C ALA A 151 -7.04 -9.86 -1.36
N CYS A 152 -6.01 -10.36 -0.67
CA CYS A 152 -5.28 -11.55 -1.09
C CYS A 152 -5.08 -12.51 0.08
N THR A 153 -5.46 -13.77 -0.09
CA THR A 153 -5.27 -14.84 0.90
C THR A 153 -4.51 -16.00 0.27
N ASP A 154 -3.47 -16.50 0.94
CA ASP A 154 -2.69 -17.66 0.48
C ASP A 154 -2.17 -17.46 -0.97
N THR A 155 -1.45 -16.35 -1.17
CA THR A 155 -1.04 -15.90 -2.51
C THR A 155 0.46 -15.68 -2.64
N GLN A 156 0.97 -15.89 -3.85
CA GLN A 156 2.35 -15.58 -4.22
C GLN A 156 2.40 -14.65 -5.43
N TYR A 157 2.80 -13.38 -5.22
CA TYR A 157 3.04 -12.41 -6.30
C TYR A 157 4.52 -12.04 -6.41
N ARG A 158 5.04 -11.90 -7.64
CA ARG A 158 6.33 -11.21 -7.78
C ARG A 158 6.17 -9.70 -7.57
N TYR A 159 5.08 -9.11 -8.07
CA TYR A 159 4.78 -7.68 -7.91
C TYR A 159 3.28 -7.46 -7.72
N LEU A 160 2.92 -6.68 -6.70
CA LEU A 160 1.60 -6.10 -6.51
C LEU A 160 1.78 -4.58 -6.53
N LEU A 161 1.34 -3.91 -7.60
CA LEU A 161 1.49 -2.45 -7.72
C LEU A 161 0.12 -1.78 -7.90
N THR A 162 -0.08 -0.70 -7.16
CA THR A 162 -1.20 0.23 -7.34
C THR A 162 -0.63 1.59 -7.67
N ALA A 163 -1.02 2.14 -8.83
CA ALA A 163 -0.59 3.44 -9.30
C ALA A 163 -1.83 4.31 -9.58
N CYS A 164 -1.86 5.51 -9.01
CA CYS A 164 -2.97 6.45 -9.18
C CYS A 164 -2.44 7.84 -9.51
N THR A 165 -3.00 8.47 -10.55
CA THR A 165 -2.76 9.87 -10.91
C THR A 165 -4.10 10.61 -10.94
N ASP A 166 -4.14 11.85 -10.45
CA ASP A 166 -5.34 12.71 -10.50
C ASP A 166 -6.59 12.02 -9.95
N ALA A 167 -6.47 11.45 -8.75
CA ALA A 167 -7.46 10.50 -8.27
C ALA A 167 -8.03 10.84 -6.90
N GLN A 168 -9.34 10.67 -6.76
CA GLN A 168 -10.06 10.92 -5.52
C GLN A 168 -10.67 9.64 -4.96
N TYR A 169 -10.22 9.24 -3.77
CA TYR A 169 -10.65 8.03 -3.10
C TYR A 169 -11.19 8.32 -1.71
N ARG A 170 -12.35 7.74 -1.38
CA ARG A 170 -12.76 7.70 0.03
C ARG A 170 -11.99 6.62 0.80
N TYR A 171 -11.74 5.46 0.19
CA TYR A 171 -10.95 4.38 0.78
C TYR A 171 -10.10 3.68 -0.27
N LEU A 172 -8.80 3.56 -0.02
CA LEU A 172 -7.88 2.63 -0.70
C LEU A 172 -7.37 1.64 0.35
N LEU A 173 -7.73 0.37 0.22
CA LEU A 173 -7.35 -0.67 1.17
C LEU A 173 -6.62 -1.81 0.45
N THR A 174 -5.48 -2.22 1.00
CA THR A 174 -4.81 -3.46 0.61
C THR A 174 -4.68 -4.36 1.83
N ALA A 175 -5.29 -5.53 1.78
CA ALA A 175 -5.27 -6.54 2.84
C ALA A 175 -4.65 -7.82 2.32
N CYS A 176 -3.64 -8.35 3.02
CA CYS A 176 -3.00 -9.61 2.65
C CYS A 176 -2.83 -10.53 3.86
N THR A 177 -3.20 -11.80 3.71
CA THR A 177 -3.00 -12.84 4.72
C THR A 177 -2.23 -14.01 4.10
N ASN A 178 -1.24 -14.56 4.81
CA ASN A 178 -0.42 -15.69 4.32
C ASN A 178 0.15 -15.44 2.91
N ALA A 179 0.80 -14.29 2.72
CA ALA A 179 1.17 -13.84 1.38
C ALA A 179 2.68 -13.68 1.22
N GLN A 180 3.21 -14.10 0.06
CA GLN A 180 4.63 -13.98 -0.26
C GLN A 180 4.86 -13.12 -1.49
N TYR A 181 5.57 -12.00 -1.29
CA TYR A 181 5.77 -11.01 -2.32
C TYR A 181 7.21 -10.56 -2.49
N ARG A 182 7.65 -10.43 -3.74
CA ARG A 182 8.92 -9.74 -3.98
C ARG A 182 8.76 -8.22 -3.84
N CYS A 183 7.64 -7.64 -4.25
CA CYS A 183 7.41 -6.21 -4.10
C CYS A 183 5.93 -5.89 -3.97
N LEU A 184 5.58 -5.05 -3.00
CA LEU A 184 4.31 -4.33 -2.92
C LEU A 184 4.61 -2.84 -3.04
N LEU A 185 3.98 -2.16 -3.99
CA LEU A 185 4.15 -0.72 -4.23
C LEU A 185 2.78 -0.04 -4.29
N THR A 186 2.65 1.06 -3.57
CA THR A 186 1.58 2.03 -3.78
C THR A 186 2.21 3.36 -4.17
N ALA A 187 1.89 3.85 -5.36
CA ALA A 187 2.39 5.11 -5.90
C ALA A 187 1.20 6.02 -6.25
N CYS A 188 1.21 7.25 -5.71
CA CYS A 188 0.13 8.20 -5.93
C CYS A 188 0.69 9.58 -6.29
N THR A 189 0.14 10.20 -7.32
CA THR A 189 0.40 11.61 -7.68
C THR A 189 -0.92 12.36 -7.74
N ASP A 190 -0.96 13.60 -7.25
CA ASP A 190 -2.14 14.48 -7.31
C ASP A 190 -3.41 13.82 -6.76
N ALA A 191 -3.29 13.24 -5.56
CA ALA A 191 -4.29 12.31 -5.07
C ALA A 191 -4.89 12.71 -3.72
N GLN A 192 -6.20 12.56 -3.58
CA GLN A 192 -6.93 12.86 -2.36
C GLN A 192 -7.58 11.61 -1.78
N TYR A 193 -7.16 11.25 -0.56
CA TYR A 193 -7.63 10.08 0.15
C TYR A 193 -8.22 10.44 1.50
N ARG A 194 -9.44 9.95 1.78
CA ARG A 194 -9.91 9.96 3.17
C ARG A 194 -9.24 8.87 4.00
N TYR A 195 -9.00 7.69 3.43
CA TYR A 195 -8.29 6.60 4.08
C TYR A 195 -7.43 5.85 3.06
N LEU A 196 -6.14 5.70 3.36
CA LEU A 196 -5.25 4.72 2.74
C LEU A 196 -4.82 3.74 3.84
N LEU A 197 -5.18 2.47 3.70
CA LEU A 197 -4.75 1.43 4.64
C LEU A 197 -4.04 0.28 3.93
N THR A 198 -2.96 -0.16 4.56
CA THR A 198 -2.30 -1.42 4.20
C THR A 198 -2.23 -2.30 5.44
N ALA A 199 -2.88 -3.46 5.39
CA ALA A 199 -2.94 -4.43 6.48
C ALA A 199 -2.36 -5.78 6.03
N CYS A 200 -1.42 -6.34 6.78
CA CYS A 200 -0.81 -7.62 6.42
C CYS A 200 -0.59 -8.49 7.65
N THR A 201 -0.97 -9.76 7.52
CA THR A 201 -0.77 -10.79 8.52
C THR A 201 -0.01 -11.97 7.91
N ASN A 202 0.95 -12.55 8.64
CA ASN A 202 1.72 -13.73 8.20
C ASN A 202 2.31 -13.56 6.80
N ALA A 203 3.01 -12.46 6.56
CA ALA A 203 3.39 -12.07 5.21
C ALA A 203 4.89 -11.81 5.06
N GLN A 204 5.45 -12.25 3.93
CA GLN A 204 6.87 -12.12 3.60
C GLN A 204 7.05 -11.23 2.39
N TYR A 205 7.76 -10.12 2.57
CA TYR A 205 8.04 -9.17 1.49
C TYR A 205 9.53 -8.87 1.37
N ARG A 206 10.04 -8.80 0.14
CA ARG A 206 11.37 -8.20 -0.06
C ARG A 206 11.31 -6.68 -0.04
N TYR A 207 10.29 -6.07 -0.64
CA TYR A 207 10.08 -4.62 -0.65
C TYR A 207 8.61 -4.29 -0.41
N LEU A 208 8.35 -3.37 0.51
CA LEU A 208 7.06 -2.70 0.70
C LEU A 208 7.32 -1.20 0.59
N LEU A 209 6.73 -0.58 -0.42
CA LEU A 209 7.01 0.80 -0.80
C LEU A 209 5.71 1.59 -0.88
N THR A 210 5.68 2.76 -0.24
CA THR A 210 4.63 3.75 -0.41
C THR A 210 5.29 5.05 -0.86
N ALA A 211 4.90 5.56 -2.03
CA ALA A 211 5.43 6.80 -2.60
C ALA A 211 4.26 7.74 -2.95
N CYS A 212 4.30 8.97 -2.46
CA CYS A 212 3.24 9.94 -2.68
C CYS A 212 3.83 11.30 -3.05
N THR A 213 3.29 11.94 -4.09
CA THR A 213 3.56 13.34 -4.46
C THR A 213 2.24 14.10 -4.51
N ASP A 214 2.23 15.35 -4.04
CA ASP A 214 1.06 16.24 -4.11
C ASP A 214 -0.22 15.59 -3.56
N ALA A 215 -0.10 14.99 -2.38
CA ALA A 215 -1.13 14.09 -1.87
C ALA A 215 -1.73 14.54 -0.54
N GLN A 216 -3.06 14.43 -0.42
CA GLN A 216 -3.79 14.78 0.80
C GLN A 216 -4.47 13.55 1.41
N TYR A 217 -4.09 13.24 2.65
CA TYR A 217 -4.61 12.09 3.39
C TYR A 217 -5.24 12.52 4.71
N ARG A 218 -6.49 12.12 4.93
CA ARG A 218 -7.04 12.20 6.29
C ARG A 218 -6.49 11.11 7.19
N TYR A 219 -6.27 9.90 6.68
CA TYR A 219 -5.65 8.80 7.40
C TYR A 219 -4.79 7.96 6.46
N LEU A 220 -3.52 7.78 6.80
CA LEU A 220 -2.63 6.76 6.23
C LEU A 220 -2.25 5.79 7.34
N LEU A 221 -2.62 4.52 7.19
CA LEU A 221 -2.46 3.50 8.23
C LEU A 221 -1.75 2.26 7.68
N MET A 222 -0.64 1.89 8.30
CA MET A 222 0.08 0.65 7.99
C MET A 222 0.07 -0.23 9.23
N VAL A 223 -0.60 -1.39 9.14
CA VAL A 223 -0.72 -2.35 10.24
C VAL A 223 -0.16 -3.69 9.82
N ARG A 224 0.74 -4.24 10.65
CA ARG A 224 1.50 -5.45 10.36
C ARG A 224 1.57 -6.35 11.57
N THR A 225 1.26 -7.63 11.37
CA THR A 225 1.37 -8.68 12.39
C THR A 225 2.10 -9.89 11.82
N ASP A 226 3.12 -10.38 12.51
CA ASP A 226 3.91 -11.56 12.10
C ASP A 226 4.38 -11.48 10.64
N ALA A 227 5.25 -10.51 10.36
CA ALA A 227 5.64 -10.21 8.99
C ALA A 227 7.13 -9.94 8.84
N GLN A 228 7.71 -10.47 7.76
CA GLN A 228 9.14 -10.36 7.48
C GLN A 228 9.38 -9.47 6.26
N TYR A 229 10.13 -8.40 6.46
CA TYR A 229 10.44 -7.43 5.42
C TYR A 229 11.94 -7.20 5.31
N ARG A 230 12.47 -7.23 4.08
CA ARG A 230 13.83 -6.74 3.86
C ARG A 230 13.87 -5.21 3.83
N TYR A 231 12.88 -4.57 3.22
CA TYR A 231 12.80 -3.13 3.09
C TYR A 231 11.36 -2.66 3.22
N LEU A 232 11.11 -1.73 4.14
CA LEU A 232 9.90 -0.94 4.23
C LEU A 232 10.28 0.52 4.00
N LEU A 233 9.71 1.16 2.97
CA LEU A 233 9.97 2.56 2.65
C LEU A 233 8.68 3.33 2.51
N THR A 234 8.63 4.49 3.16
CA THR A 234 7.62 5.52 2.92
C THR A 234 8.33 6.78 2.46
N ALA A 235 7.98 7.27 1.27
CA ALA A 235 8.52 8.49 0.69
C ALA A 235 7.38 9.44 0.32
N CYS A 236 7.44 10.68 0.76
CA CYS A 236 6.40 11.67 0.51
C CYS A 236 7.01 13.02 0.14
N THR A 237 6.47 13.66 -0.90
CA THR A 237 6.77 15.05 -1.26
C THR A 237 5.45 15.83 -1.33
N ASP A 238 5.45 17.07 -0.85
CA ASP A 238 4.28 17.97 -0.91
C ASP A 238 3.00 17.34 -0.37
N ALA A 239 3.11 16.68 0.80
CA ALA A 239 2.06 15.82 1.31
C ALA A 239 1.45 16.33 2.62
N GLN A 240 0.13 16.25 2.72
CA GLN A 240 -0.62 16.66 3.92
C GLN A 240 -1.34 15.48 4.56
N TYR A 241 -1.01 15.21 5.81
CA TYR A 241 -1.57 14.12 6.60
C TYR A 241 -2.24 14.63 7.86
N ARG A 242 -3.52 14.29 8.06
CA ARG A 242 -4.14 14.46 9.37
C ARG A 242 -3.67 13.38 10.35
N TYR A 243 -3.55 12.15 9.90
CA TYR A 243 -3.00 11.03 10.68
C TYR A 243 -2.15 10.14 9.79
N LEU A 244 -0.89 9.93 10.17
CA LEU A 244 -0.05 8.85 9.66
C LEU A 244 0.26 7.92 10.83
N LEU A 245 -0.19 6.66 10.76
CA LEU A 245 0.14 5.66 11.77
C LEU A 245 0.82 4.45 11.15
N THR A 246 1.92 4.04 11.78
CA THR A 246 2.59 2.76 11.51
C THR A 246 2.56 1.93 12.79
N ALA A 247 1.93 0.76 12.74
CA ALA A 247 1.86 -0.19 13.84
C ALA A 247 2.41 -1.54 13.38
N CYS A 248 3.41 -2.06 14.08
CA CYS A 248 4.05 -3.33 13.77
C CYS A 248 4.17 -4.19 15.03
N THR A 249 3.73 -5.44 14.93
CA THR A 249 3.84 -6.44 15.99
C THR A 249 4.43 -7.75 15.43
N TYR A 250 5.42 -8.28 16.15
CA TYR A 250 6.16 -9.48 15.77
C TYR A 250 6.73 -9.46 14.34
N ALA A 251 7.16 -8.29 13.88
CA ALA A 251 7.73 -8.11 12.57
C ALA A 251 9.26 -8.03 12.63
N GLN A 252 9.91 -8.52 11.57
CA GLN A 252 11.37 -8.46 11.41
C GLN A 252 11.71 -7.64 10.19
N TYR A 253 12.41 -6.52 10.42
CA TYR A 253 12.80 -5.61 9.36
C TYR A 253 14.32 -5.48 9.26
N ARG A 254 14.84 -5.58 8.04
CA ARG A 254 16.25 -5.19 7.81
C ARG A 254 16.39 -3.68 7.67
N TYR A 255 15.48 -3.01 6.98
CA TYR A 255 15.46 -1.56 6.82
C TYR A 255 14.03 -1.04 6.91
N LEU A 256 13.80 -0.06 7.78
CA LEU A 256 12.62 0.79 7.80
C LEU A 256 13.08 2.22 7.53
N LEU A 257 12.60 2.81 6.44
CA LEU A 257 12.98 4.16 6.01
C LEU A 257 11.73 5.02 5.83
N THR A 258 11.75 6.20 6.43
CA THR A 258 10.75 7.25 6.20
C THR A 258 11.48 8.48 5.71
N ALA A 259 11.11 8.96 4.52
CA ALA A 259 11.66 10.17 3.90
C ALA A 259 10.52 11.12 3.54
N CYS A 260 10.60 12.36 3.98
CA CYS A 260 9.57 13.36 3.72
C CYS A 260 10.19 14.71 3.34
N THR A 261 9.66 15.34 2.30
CA THR A 261 9.96 16.74 1.93
C THR A 261 8.67 17.52 1.87
N ASP A 262 8.66 18.76 2.35
CA ASP A 262 7.50 19.68 2.28
C ASP A 262 6.21 19.07 2.82
N ALA A 263 6.32 18.39 3.97
CA ALA A 263 5.25 17.55 4.49
C ALA A 263 4.63 18.12 5.77
N GLN A 264 3.30 18.10 5.85
CA GLN A 264 2.55 18.57 7.01
C GLN A 264 1.79 17.43 7.68
N TYR A 265 2.05 17.21 8.97
CA TYR A 265 1.44 16.17 9.77
C TYR A 265 0.75 16.75 10.99
N ARG A 266 -0.56 16.48 11.15
CA ARG A 266 -1.21 16.75 12.43
C ARG A 266 -0.86 15.70 13.48
N TYR A 267 -0.77 14.43 13.08
CA TYR A 267 -0.34 13.33 13.93
C TYR A 267 0.49 12.36 13.11
N LEU A 268 1.75 12.13 13.53
CA LEU A 268 2.58 11.03 13.07
C LEU A 268 2.84 10.11 14.26
N LEU A 269 2.42 8.85 14.16
CA LEU A 269 2.62 7.85 15.21
C LEU A 269 3.30 6.61 14.65
N THR A 270 4.32 6.15 15.38
CA THR A 270 5.00 4.89 15.12
C THR A 270 4.99 4.06 16.40
N ALA A 271 4.41 2.87 16.33
CA ALA A 271 4.35 1.90 17.43
C ALA A 271 4.91 0.55 16.97
N CYS A 272 5.95 0.06 17.63
CA CYS A 272 6.66 -1.15 17.20
C CYS A 272 7.02 -2.05 18.40
N THR A 273 6.88 -3.36 18.24
CA THR A 273 7.26 -4.36 19.25
C THR A 273 8.24 -5.39 18.67
N ASP A 274 9.33 -4.91 18.08
CA ASP A 274 10.01 -5.62 16.98
C ASP A 274 11.54 -5.41 16.93
N THR A 275 12.21 -6.27 16.15
CA THR A 275 13.63 -6.15 15.86
C THR A 275 13.87 -5.49 14.49
N TYR A 276 14.74 -4.48 14.48
CA TYR A 276 15.12 -3.74 13.28
C TYR A 276 16.64 -3.66 13.17
N ARG A 277 17.19 -3.91 11.97
CA ARG A 277 18.62 -3.65 11.76
C ARG A 277 18.90 -2.16 11.53
N TYR A 278 18.04 -1.49 10.78
CA TYR A 278 18.16 -0.07 10.47
C TYR A 278 16.78 0.58 10.51
N LEU A 279 16.61 1.62 11.33
CA LEU A 279 15.48 2.53 11.28
C LEU A 279 16.02 3.92 10.95
N LEU A 280 15.60 4.50 9.83
CA LEU A 280 16.00 5.85 9.44
C LEU A 280 14.77 6.71 9.18
N THR A 281 14.80 7.91 9.74
CA THR A 281 13.84 8.97 9.46
C THR A 281 14.61 10.19 8.95
N ALA A 282 14.27 10.65 7.75
CA ALA A 282 14.85 11.83 7.12
C ALA A 282 13.73 12.80 6.72
N CYS A 283 13.76 14.02 7.22
CA CYS A 283 12.74 15.02 6.92
C CYS A 283 13.38 16.37 6.56
N THR A 284 12.88 17.00 5.51
CA THR A 284 13.20 18.39 5.15
C THR A 284 11.90 19.19 5.08
N ASP A 285 11.90 20.43 5.56
CA ASP A 285 10.76 21.36 5.47
C ASP A 285 9.45 20.76 5.98
N ALA A 286 9.52 20.06 7.12
CA ALA A 286 8.40 19.29 7.65
C ALA A 286 7.80 19.90 8.92
N GLN A 287 6.47 19.92 8.99
CA GLN A 287 5.72 20.44 10.14
C GLN A 287 4.91 19.34 10.82
N TYR A 288 5.10 19.19 12.13
CA TYR A 288 4.42 18.20 12.96
C TYR A 288 3.71 18.86 14.14
N ARG A 289 2.40 18.65 14.26
CA ARG A 289 1.71 19.03 15.49
C ARG A 289 1.96 18.00 16.60
N TYR A 290 1.95 16.71 16.27
CA TYR A 290 2.30 15.64 17.20
C TYR A 290 3.13 14.59 16.45
N LEU A 291 4.34 14.34 16.93
CA LEU A 291 5.15 13.18 16.55
C LEU A 291 5.31 12.29 17.78
N LEU A 292 4.82 11.06 17.70
CA LEU A 292 4.94 10.07 18.76
C LEU A 292 5.65 8.81 18.25
N THR A 293 6.66 8.38 18.97
CA THR A 293 7.32 7.10 18.76
C THR A 293 7.25 6.29 20.05
N ALA A 294 6.63 5.12 19.97
CA ALA A 294 6.52 4.17 21.07
C ALA A 294 7.14 2.83 20.67
N CYS A 295 8.07 2.32 21.46
CA CYS A 295 8.69 1.01 21.20
C CYS A 295 8.74 0.18 22.48
N THR A 296 8.39 -1.09 22.37
CA THR A 296 8.54 -2.08 23.46
C THR A 296 9.35 -3.26 22.95
N ASP A 297 10.24 -3.83 23.77
CA ASP A 297 11.05 -5.01 23.42
C ASP A 297 11.83 -4.88 22.09
N ALA A 298 12.27 -3.67 21.78
CA ALA A 298 12.77 -3.36 20.45
C ALA A 298 14.31 -3.41 20.40
N GLN A 299 14.85 -4.11 19.40
CA GLN A 299 16.29 -4.20 19.18
C GLN A 299 16.69 -3.51 17.88
N TYR A 300 17.54 -2.51 17.97
CA TYR A 300 18.05 -1.71 16.86
C TYR A 300 19.56 -1.78 16.74
N ARG A 301 20.07 -2.09 15.54
CA ARG A 301 21.51 -1.91 15.27
C ARG A 301 21.83 -0.44 14.97
N TYR A 302 21.01 0.22 14.17
CA TYR A 302 21.10 1.65 13.91
C TYR A 302 19.70 2.27 13.95
N LEU A 303 19.54 3.33 14.74
CA LEU A 303 18.42 4.24 14.64
C LEU A 303 18.98 5.63 14.34
N LEU A 304 18.63 6.16 13.17
CA LEU A 304 19.10 7.46 12.69
C LEU A 304 17.90 8.38 12.44
N THR A 305 17.98 9.58 12.99
CA THR A 305 17.02 10.66 12.68
C THR A 305 17.80 11.85 12.16
N ALA A 306 17.49 12.30 10.94
CA ALA A 306 18.06 13.47 10.32
C ALA A 306 16.94 14.44 9.92
N CYS A 307 17.00 15.67 10.40
CA CYS A 307 15.96 16.67 10.13
C CYS A 307 16.58 18.03 9.80
N THR A 308 16.06 18.70 8.78
CA THR A 308 16.40 20.08 8.43
C THR A 308 15.12 20.89 8.33
N ASP A 309 15.11 22.12 8.86
CA ASP A 309 13.97 23.05 8.76
C ASP A 309 12.66 22.43 9.23
N THR A 310 12.68 21.84 10.43
CA THR A 310 11.53 21.09 10.96
C THR A 310 10.89 21.75 12.17
N GLN A 311 9.57 21.76 12.21
CA GLN A 311 8.81 22.32 13.33
C GLN A 311 7.96 21.27 14.03
N TYR A 312 8.09 21.18 15.35
CA TYR A 312 7.36 20.25 16.20
C TYR A 312 6.63 21.00 17.32
N ARG A 313 5.31 20.83 17.41
CA ARG A 313 4.57 21.29 18.60
C ARG A 313 4.74 20.32 19.76
N TYR A 314 4.64 19.02 19.51
CA TYR A 314 4.92 17.97 20.50
C TYR A 314 5.73 16.86 19.84
N LEU A 315 6.91 16.57 20.38
CA LEU A 315 7.67 15.37 20.07
C LEU A 315 7.77 14.52 21.34
N LEU A 316 7.24 13.30 21.25
CA LEU A 316 7.21 12.33 22.34
C LEU A 316 7.88 11.03 21.89
N THR A 317 8.88 10.60 22.64
CA THR A 317 9.50 9.29 22.45
C THR A 317 9.40 8.49 23.75
N ALA A 318 8.78 7.32 23.68
CA ALA A 318 8.64 6.40 24.80
C ALA A 318 9.23 5.04 24.41
N CYS A 319 10.15 4.51 25.20
CA CYS A 319 10.73 3.19 24.95
C CYS A 319 10.81 2.37 26.24
N THR A 320 10.41 1.10 26.17
CA THR A 320 10.61 0.11 27.24
C THR A 320 11.42 -1.06 26.69
N ASP A 321 12.40 -1.53 27.47
CA ASP A 321 13.21 -2.72 27.17
C ASP A 321 13.84 -2.68 25.76
N ALA A 322 14.46 -1.53 25.44
CA ALA A 322 15.00 -1.27 24.11
C ALA A 322 16.53 -1.32 24.07
N GLN A 323 17.10 -1.98 23.07
CA GLN A 323 18.54 -2.11 22.88
C GLN A 323 18.99 -1.44 21.57
N TYR A 324 19.94 -0.52 21.67
CA TYR A 324 20.49 0.23 20.54
C TYR A 324 22.01 0.08 20.46
N ARG A 325 22.53 -0.34 19.30
CA ARG A 325 23.99 -0.28 19.07
C ARG A 325 24.44 1.13 18.69
N TYR A 326 23.69 1.81 17.81
CA TYR A 326 23.92 3.20 17.43
C TYR A 326 22.58 3.95 17.44
N LEU A 327 22.49 5.01 18.24
CA LEU A 327 21.42 5.98 18.21
C LEU A 327 22.03 7.32 17.77
N LEU A 328 21.66 7.80 16.59
CA LEU A 328 22.11 9.09 16.08
C LEU A 328 20.93 10.00 15.78
N THR A 329 21.00 11.23 16.27
CA THR A 329 20.04 12.28 15.93
C THR A 329 20.80 13.52 15.52
N ALA A 330 20.59 13.97 14.29
CA ALA A 330 21.17 15.18 13.73
C ALA A 330 20.02 16.09 13.27
N CYS A 331 19.89 17.26 13.88
CA CYS A 331 18.89 18.24 13.48
C CYS A 331 19.54 19.60 13.23
N THR A 332 19.17 20.24 12.13
CA THR A 332 19.49 21.63 11.81
C THR A 332 18.19 22.43 11.75
N ASP A 333 18.18 23.65 12.30
CA ASP A 333 17.04 24.58 12.23
C ASP A 333 15.71 23.97 12.68
N ALA A 334 15.76 23.23 13.80
CA ALA A 334 14.61 22.49 14.31
C ALA A 334 13.97 23.19 15.52
N GLN A 335 12.67 23.50 15.43
CA GLN A 335 11.92 24.16 16.50
C GLN A 335 10.99 23.20 17.24
N TYR A 336 11.02 23.23 18.57
CA TYR A 336 10.22 22.36 19.43
C TYR A 336 9.50 23.16 20.50
N ARG A 337 8.17 23.01 20.60
CA ARG A 337 7.44 23.57 21.76
C ARG A 337 7.50 22.65 22.98
N TYR A 338 7.33 21.35 22.79
CA TYR A 338 7.47 20.34 23.83
C TYR A 338 8.28 19.17 23.29
N LEU A 339 9.39 18.86 23.94
CA LEU A 339 10.16 17.64 23.72
C LEU A 339 10.11 16.79 24.98
N LEU A 340 9.56 15.58 24.88
CA LEU A 340 9.52 14.60 25.95
C LEU A 340 10.15 13.29 25.50
N THR A 341 11.12 12.81 26.26
CA THR A 341 11.71 11.49 26.05
C THR A 341 11.67 10.71 27.36
N ALA A 342 10.98 9.57 27.35
CA ALA A 342 10.90 8.65 28.47
C ALA A 342 11.45 7.28 28.04
N CYS A 343 12.48 6.79 28.71
CA CYS A 343 13.00 5.46 28.46
C CYS A 343 13.17 4.68 29.76
N THR A 344 12.69 3.45 29.79
CA THR A 344 12.89 2.50 30.89
C THR A 344 13.66 1.29 30.37
N ASN A 345 14.66 0.81 31.10
CA ASN A 345 15.48 -0.36 30.72
C ASN A 345 16.08 -0.27 29.30
N ALA A 346 16.69 0.87 28.98
CA ALA A 346 17.25 1.10 27.64
C ALA A 346 18.78 1.01 27.61
N GLN A 347 19.34 0.21 26.71
CA GLN A 347 20.79 0.04 26.56
C GLN A 347 21.31 0.64 25.26
N TYR A 348 22.40 1.40 25.34
CA TYR A 348 23.01 2.07 24.21
C TYR A 348 24.52 1.80 24.16
N ARG A 349 25.05 1.38 23.01
CA ARG A 349 26.51 1.32 22.81
C ARG A 349 27.08 2.67 22.38
N TYR A 350 26.45 3.33 21.42
CA TYR A 350 26.81 4.67 20.99
C TYR A 350 25.56 5.54 20.91
N LEU A 351 25.58 6.66 21.61
CA LEU A 351 24.56 7.71 21.52
C LEU A 351 25.24 9.01 21.05
N LEU A 352 24.80 9.51 19.89
CA LEU A 352 25.25 10.78 19.34
C LEU A 352 24.05 11.69 19.08
N MET A 353 24.03 12.86 19.70
CA MET A 353 23.04 13.89 19.41
C MET A 353 23.77 15.16 19.00
N VAL A 354 23.51 15.62 17.78
CA VAL A 354 24.03 16.87 17.24
C VAL A 354 22.84 17.74 16.87
N ARG A 355 22.77 18.92 17.47
CA ARG A 355 21.70 19.88 17.22
C ARG A 355 22.32 21.24 16.97
N THR A 356 22.07 21.80 15.79
CA THR A 356 22.49 23.14 15.41
C THR A 356 21.25 23.99 15.20
N ASP A 357 21.24 25.18 15.79
CA ASP A 357 20.15 26.17 15.68
C ASP A 357 18.77 25.58 16.07
N ALA A 358 18.78 24.72 17.10
CA ALA A 358 17.57 24.11 17.62
C ALA A 358 17.00 24.86 18.82
N GLN A 359 15.69 25.13 18.81
CA GLN A 359 15.00 25.90 19.86
C GLN A 359 13.97 25.05 20.60
N TYR A 360 13.90 25.21 21.93
CA TYR A 360 12.97 24.50 22.82
C TYR A 360 12.24 25.46 23.74
N ARG A 361 10.91 25.30 23.88
CA ARG A 361 10.18 25.96 24.98
C ARG A 361 10.14 25.10 26.25
N TYR A 362 9.98 23.79 26.10
CA TYR A 362 10.03 22.82 27.20
C TYR A 362 10.74 21.54 26.76
N LEU A 363 11.69 21.09 27.57
CA LEU A 363 12.46 19.87 27.36
C LEU A 363 12.41 19.03 28.64
N LEU A 364 11.95 17.79 28.53
CA LEU A 364 11.90 16.83 29.63
C LEU A 364 12.47 15.49 29.17
N MET A 365 13.52 15.04 29.86
CA MET A 365 14.12 13.73 29.63
C MET A 365 14.06 12.93 30.92
N VAL A 366 13.37 11.79 30.88
CA VAL A 366 13.29 10.84 31.98
C VAL A 366 13.88 9.53 31.50
N ARG A 367 14.90 9.06 32.22
CA ARG A 367 15.57 7.80 31.93
C ARG A 367 15.70 7.02 33.22
N THR A 368 15.11 5.84 33.28
CA THR A 368 15.27 4.91 34.39
C THR A 368 15.96 3.66 33.88
N ASP A 369 16.99 3.20 34.62
CA ASP A 369 17.76 2.00 34.29
C ASP A 369 18.34 2.00 32.85
N ALA A 370 18.89 3.15 32.44
CA ALA A 370 19.52 3.31 31.14
C ALA A 370 21.05 3.16 31.20
N GLN A 371 21.65 2.43 30.26
CA GLN A 371 23.10 2.19 30.20
C GLN A 371 23.72 2.73 28.91
N TYR A 372 24.91 3.34 29.00
CA TYR A 372 25.66 3.92 27.88
C TYR A 372 27.11 3.46 27.91
N TRP A 373 27.66 3.08 26.77
CA TRP A 373 29.11 2.87 26.62
C TRP A 373 29.83 4.13 26.14
N TYR A 374 29.24 4.83 25.17
CA TYR A 374 29.74 6.11 24.66
C TYR A 374 28.58 7.09 24.44
N LEU A 375 28.70 8.29 24.98
CA LEU A 375 27.71 9.34 24.91
C LEU A 375 28.37 10.65 24.46
N LEU A 376 27.86 11.22 23.37
CA LEU A 376 28.24 12.55 22.90
C LEU A 376 26.99 13.36 22.59
N ILE A 377 26.87 14.52 23.23
CA ILE A 377 25.76 15.44 23.02
C ILE A 377 26.36 16.81 22.73
N ALA A 378 26.14 17.30 21.52
CA ALA A 378 26.54 18.62 21.07
C ALA A 378 25.29 19.48 20.86
N TRP A 379 25.20 20.56 21.64
CA TRP A 379 24.15 21.56 21.53
C TRP A 379 24.78 22.86 21.05
N ASN A 380 24.31 23.39 19.94
CA ASN A 380 24.53 24.78 19.58
C ASN A 380 23.15 25.44 19.49
N SER A 381 22.77 26.12 20.57
CA SER A 381 21.50 26.85 20.70
C SER A 381 21.81 28.34 20.76
N ASN A 382 21.23 29.12 19.84
CA ASN A 382 21.16 30.57 19.96
C ASN A 382 19.92 31.00 20.75
#